data_AF-A0ABD4KZM7-F1
#
_entry.id   AF-A0ABD4KZM7-F1
#
_cell.length_a   1.000
_cell.length_b   1.000
_cell.length_c   1.000
_cell.angle_alpha   90.00
_cell.angle_beta   90.00
_cell.angle_gamma   90.00
#
_symmetry.space_group_name_H-M   'P 1'
#
loop_
_entity.id
_entity.type
_entity.pdbx_description
1 polymer ?
#
loop_
_entity_poly.entity_id
_entity_poly.type
_entity_poly.pdbx_seq_one_letter_code
_entity_poly.pdbx_strand_id
1 'polypeptide(L)'
;MFCTNCGTEAANKGARYCFSCGSELHRKSGPSIPVAALQDERAQTSANRKEPKGIGGWLLVLIIVLVALYPLMNVGGVIAGIKIMEMMEPSLADYYAWGHYRTTMLATTLAISAASIYTGYWLITKRSKKSIETISEIIWVIGIGAAIVTNVLIPLFFRDQLFMWAGPTGGALIGSLLGSLLFSWVWSTYLSKSIRVRNTYTD
;
A
#
# COMPACT_ATOMS: atom_id res chain seq x y z
N MET A 1 -0.53 33.72 40.12
CA MET A 1 -0.98 33.14 41.43
C MET A 1 -0.20 33.86 42.50
N PHE A 2 -0.83 34.35 43.57
CA PHE A 2 -0.13 35.12 44.61
C PHE A 2 0.13 34.25 45.84
N CYS A 3 1.31 34.42 46.45
CA CYS A 3 1.63 33.80 47.72
C CYS A 3 0.79 34.43 48.84
N THR A 4 0.09 33.61 49.63
CA THR A 4 -0.73 34.10 50.74
C THR A 4 0.09 34.62 51.92
N ASN A 5 1.37 34.27 52.02
CA ASN A 5 2.24 34.68 53.11
C ASN A 5 2.94 36.03 52.83
N CYS A 6 3.46 36.23 51.62
CA CYS A 6 4.25 37.43 51.28
C CYS A 6 3.69 38.27 50.12
N GLY A 7 2.57 37.87 49.50
CA GLY A 7 1.91 38.62 48.43
C GLY A 7 2.59 38.57 47.05
N THR A 8 3.80 38.02 46.93
CA THR A 8 4.52 37.95 45.64
C THR A 8 3.80 37.06 44.61
N GLU A 9 3.80 37.48 43.35
CA GLU A 9 3.28 36.68 42.24
C GLU A 9 4.24 35.56 41.85
N ALA A 10 3.71 34.35 41.66
CA ALA A 10 4.47 33.20 41.22
C ALA A 10 4.93 33.39 39.76
N ALA A 11 6.25 33.38 39.55
CA ALA A 11 6.87 33.54 38.23
C ALA A 11 6.47 32.46 37.21
N ASN A 12 5.95 31.31 37.66
CA ASN A 12 5.56 30.22 36.78
C ASN A 12 4.27 29.55 37.26
N LYS A 13 3.36 29.19 36.33
CA LYS A 13 2.03 28.64 36.63
C LYS A 13 2.07 27.23 37.26
N GLY A 14 3.25 26.59 37.31
CA GLY A 14 3.45 25.26 37.90
C GLY A 14 4.29 25.23 39.19
N ALA A 15 4.70 26.38 39.74
CA ALA A 15 5.55 26.40 40.94
C ALA A 15 4.77 25.90 42.18
N ARG A 16 5.35 24.95 42.93
CA ARG A 16 4.78 24.45 44.19
C ARG A 16 5.09 25.35 45.39
N TYR A 17 6.20 26.07 45.35
CA TYR A 17 6.69 26.91 46.45
C TYR A 17 6.92 28.34 45.96
N CYS A 18 6.72 29.32 46.85
CA CYS A 18 7.02 30.71 46.55
C CYS A 18 8.56 30.91 46.52
N PHE A 19 9.07 31.49 45.45
CA PHE A 19 10.51 31.75 45.32
C PHE A 19 11.05 32.76 46.35
N SER A 20 10.19 33.63 46.88
CA SER A 20 10.61 34.70 47.79
C SER A 20 10.63 34.28 49.26
N CYS A 21 9.72 33.41 49.71
CA CYS A 21 9.59 33.06 51.14
C CYS A 21 9.53 31.55 51.42
N GLY A 22 9.59 30.70 50.38
CA GLY A 22 9.60 29.25 50.53
C GLY A 22 8.27 28.60 50.93
N SER A 23 7.22 29.38 51.25
CA SER A 23 5.92 28.80 51.62
C SER A 23 5.27 28.07 50.44
N GLU A 24 4.59 26.97 50.71
CA GLU A 24 3.84 26.22 49.71
C GLU A 24 2.70 27.09 49.14
N LEU A 25 2.63 27.17 47.81
CA LEU A 25 1.57 27.87 47.12
C LEU A 25 0.34 26.95 47.14
N HIS A 26 -0.60 27.23 48.04
CA HIS A 26 -1.87 26.51 48.09
C HIS A 26 -2.56 26.62 46.72
N ARG A 27 -2.46 25.54 45.95
CA ARG A 27 -3.25 25.37 44.74
C ARG A 27 -4.69 25.33 45.23
N LYS A 28 -5.44 26.42 45.03
CA LYS A 28 -6.90 26.38 45.19
C LYS A 28 -7.34 25.16 44.40
N SER A 29 -7.77 24.13 45.11
CA SER A 29 -8.49 23.01 44.51
C SER A 29 -9.62 23.67 43.77
N GLY A 30 -9.51 23.74 42.44
CA GLY A 30 -10.59 24.25 41.60
C GLY A 30 -11.87 23.50 41.99
N PRO A 31 -13.05 24.09 41.75
CA PRO A 31 -14.31 23.38 41.98
C PRO A 31 -14.15 21.97 41.41
N SER A 32 -14.35 20.97 42.27
CA SER A 32 -14.23 19.56 41.88
C SER A 32 -15.28 19.33 40.81
N ILE A 33 -14.87 19.46 39.55
CA ILE A 33 -15.73 19.12 38.43
C ILE A 33 -16.05 17.64 38.65
N PRO A 34 -17.33 17.27 38.84
CA PRO A 34 -17.68 15.88 39.06
C PRO A 34 -17.12 15.07 37.89
N VAL A 35 -16.31 14.05 38.20
CA VAL A 35 -15.62 13.21 37.21
C VAL A 35 -16.59 12.64 36.19
N ALA A 36 -17.86 12.43 36.59
CA ALA A 36 -18.95 12.02 35.73
C ALA A 36 -19.23 13.00 34.57
N ALA A 37 -19.18 14.33 34.80
CA ALA A 37 -19.45 15.32 33.75
C ALA A 37 -18.35 15.37 32.68
N LEU A 38 -17.09 15.09 33.05
CA LEU A 38 -15.97 15.03 32.10
C LEU A 38 -15.94 13.71 31.30
N GLN A 39 -16.55 12.64 31.82
CA GLN A 39 -16.70 11.38 31.11
C GLN A 39 -17.78 11.49 30.02
N ASP A 40 -18.90 12.17 30.30
CA ASP A 40 -19.96 12.38 29.31
C ASP A 40 -19.51 13.29 28.15
N GLU A 41 -18.75 14.35 28.40
CA GLU A 41 -18.23 15.21 27.31
C GLU A 41 -17.21 14.48 26.43
N ARG A 42 -16.37 13.60 26.99
CA ARG A 42 -15.44 12.76 26.20
C ARG A 42 -16.15 11.67 25.41
N ALA A 43 -17.23 11.11 25.96
CA ALA A 43 -18.06 10.13 25.25
C ALA A 43 -18.86 10.77 24.11
N GLN A 44 -19.31 12.02 24.28
CA GLN A 44 -20.07 12.73 23.24
C GLN A 44 -19.16 13.32 22.14
N THR A 45 -17.94 13.75 22.47
CA THR A 45 -16.98 14.24 21.46
C THR A 45 -16.36 13.14 20.58
N SER A 46 -16.41 11.86 21.00
CA SER A 46 -16.04 10.72 20.15
C SER A 46 -17.18 10.25 19.26
N ALA A 47 -18.44 10.40 19.69
CA ALA A 47 -19.62 9.96 18.95
C ALA A 47 -19.95 10.80 17.71
N ASN A 48 -19.52 12.07 17.66
CA ASN A 48 -19.90 13.00 16.57
C ASN A 48 -18.77 13.37 15.60
N ARG A 49 -17.57 12.78 15.75
CA ARG A 49 -16.56 12.87 14.68
C ARG A 49 -16.95 11.88 13.60
N LYS A 50 -17.79 12.32 12.66
CA LYS A 50 -17.89 11.69 11.34
C LYS A 50 -16.50 11.80 10.70
N GLU A 51 -15.65 10.82 10.98
CA GLU A 51 -14.35 10.71 10.34
C GLU A 51 -14.57 10.73 8.83
N PRO A 52 -13.75 11.46 8.07
CA PRO A 52 -13.89 11.53 6.63
C PRO A 52 -13.74 10.13 6.03
N LYS A 53 -14.89 9.54 5.66
CA LYS A 53 -14.97 8.29 4.90
C LYS A 53 -14.65 8.61 3.45
N GLY A 54 -13.44 8.32 3.01
CA GLY A 54 -13.03 8.64 1.64
C GLY A 54 -11.83 7.84 1.16
N ILE A 55 -11.86 7.48 -0.12
CA ILE A 55 -10.72 6.89 -0.83
C ILE A 55 -9.81 8.05 -1.23
N GLY A 56 -8.73 8.27 -0.49
CA GLY A 56 -7.80 9.38 -0.72
C GLY A 56 -6.37 9.07 -0.30
N GLY A 57 -5.46 10.00 -0.58
CA GLY A 57 -4.04 9.88 -0.25
C GLY A 57 -3.40 8.65 -0.90
N TRP A 58 -2.58 7.92 -0.14
CA TRP A 58 -1.84 6.74 -0.61
C TRP A 58 -2.72 5.60 -1.16
N LEU A 59 -3.96 5.48 -0.70
CA LEU A 59 -4.89 4.48 -1.23
C LEU A 59 -5.31 4.81 -2.67
N LEU A 60 -5.55 6.09 -2.97
CA LEU A 60 -5.85 6.52 -4.34
C LEU A 60 -4.66 6.30 -5.27
N VAL A 61 -3.44 6.53 -4.77
CA VAL A 61 -2.20 6.23 -5.52
C VAL A 61 -2.12 4.74 -5.86
N LEU A 62 -2.38 3.85 -4.90
CA LEU A 62 -2.42 2.41 -5.16
C LEU A 62 -3.44 2.05 -6.24
N ILE A 63 -4.65 2.63 -6.18
CA ILE A 63 -5.69 2.36 -7.16
C ILE A 63 -5.26 2.83 -8.57
N ILE A 64 -4.67 4.01 -8.69
CA ILE A 64 -4.13 4.51 -9.98
C ILE A 64 -3.03 3.58 -10.49
N VAL A 65 -2.14 3.12 -9.60
CA VAL A 65 -1.09 2.18 -9.97
C VAL A 65 -1.70 0.88 -10.50
N LEU A 66 -2.66 0.28 -9.79
CA LEU A 66 -3.27 -1.00 -10.18
C LEU A 66 -4.13 -0.90 -11.44
N VAL A 67 -4.87 0.20 -11.63
CA VAL A 67 -5.85 0.33 -12.72
C VAL A 67 -5.22 0.88 -13.99
N ALA A 68 -4.25 1.79 -13.89
CA ALA A 68 -3.70 2.48 -15.05
C ALA A 68 -2.23 2.15 -15.28
N LEU A 69 -1.36 2.46 -14.31
CA LEU A 69 0.08 2.42 -14.54
C LEU A 69 0.59 0.99 -14.74
N TYR A 70 0.16 0.05 -13.91
CA TYR A 70 0.61 -1.34 -13.97
C TYR A 70 0.21 -2.04 -15.28
N PRO A 71 -1.07 -2.03 -15.71
CA PRO A 71 -1.45 -2.56 -17.03
C PRO A 71 -0.65 -1.95 -18.18
N LEU A 72 -0.48 -0.63 -18.17
CA LEU A 72 0.23 0.08 -19.23
C LEU A 72 1.70 -0.31 -19.28
N MET A 73 2.38 -0.33 -18.14
CA MET A 73 3.80 -0.72 -18.04
C MET A 73 3.99 -2.19 -18.39
N ASN A 74 3.09 -3.07 -17.97
CA ASN A 74 3.19 -4.51 -18.22
C ASN A 74 3.01 -4.84 -19.72
N VAL A 75 1.94 -4.34 -20.34
CA VAL A 75 1.69 -4.53 -21.79
C VAL A 75 2.78 -3.87 -22.62
N GLY A 76 3.13 -2.62 -22.29
CA GLY A 76 4.19 -1.87 -22.99
C GLY A 76 5.55 -2.56 -22.89
N GLY A 77 5.91 -3.06 -21.71
CA GLY A 77 7.16 -3.79 -21.47
C GLY A 77 7.26 -5.07 -22.28
N VAL A 78 6.18 -5.87 -22.33
CA VAL A 78 6.15 -7.12 -23.12
C VAL A 78 6.24 -6.84 -24.63
N ILE A 79 5.47 -5.87 -25.14
CA ILE A 79 5.55 -5.49 -26.57
C ILE A 79 6.94 -4.98 -26.93
N ALA A 80 7.54 -4.13 -26.09
CA ALA A 80 8.89 -3.62 -26.31
C ALA A 80 9.92 -4.76 -26.29
N GLY A 81 9.81 -5.68 -25.33
CA GLY A 81 10.69 -6.86 -25.24
C GLY A 81 10.62 -7.75 -26.48
N ILE A 82 9.41 -8.07 -26.95
CA ILE A 82 9.21 -8.84 -28.19
C ILE A 82 9.87 -8.13 -29.38
N LYS A 83 9.63 -6.82 -29.55
CA LYS A 83 10.23 -6.05 -30.65
C LYS A 83 11.75 -6.02 -30.60
N ILE A 84 12.33 -5.88 -29.41
CA ILE A 84 13.79 -5.91 -29.24
C ILE A 84 14.34 -7.25 -29.68
N MET A 85 13.71 -8.36 -29.29
CA MET A 85 14.14 -9.71 -29.70
C MET A 85 14.02 -9.90 -31.22
N GLU A 86 12.92 -9.46 -31.84
CA GLU A 86 12.72 -9.52 -33.30
C GLU A 86 13.70 -8.63 -34.07
N MET A 87 14.12 -7.49 -33.50
CA MET A 87 15.16 -6.64 -34.09
C MET A 87 16.56 -7.25 -33.98
N MET A 88 16.84 -7.97 -32.90
CA MET A 88 18.13 -8.65 -32.70
C MET A 88 18.25 -9.91 -33.57
N GLU A 89 17.15 -10.62 -33.77
CA GLU A 89 17.10 -11.82 -34.60
C GLU A 89 15.85 -11.80 -35.49
N PRO A 90 15.94 -11.21 -36.70
CA PRO A 90 14.80 -11.08 -37.61
C PRO A 90 14.17 -12.42 -38.02
N SER A 91 14.94 -13.52 -37.99
CA SER A 91 14.44 -14.85 -38.34
C SER A 91 13.38 -15.40 -37.37
N LEU A 92 13.27 -14.82 -36.16
CA LEU A 92 12.22 -15.17 -35.19
C LEU A 92 10.83 -14.90 -35.74
N ALA A 93 10.65 -13.86 -36.55
CA ALA A 93 9.33 -13.47 -37.06
C ALA A 93 8.69 -14.56 -37.94
N ASP A 94 9.52 -15.33 -38.64
CA ASP A 94 9.08 -16.44 -39.51
C ASP A 94 8.94 -17.77 -38.76
N TYR A 95 9.40 -17.83 -37.51
CA TYR A 95 9.42 -19.07 -36.73
C TYR A 95 8.06 -19.34 -36.08
N TYR A 96 7.44 -20.47 -36.44
CA TYR A 96 6.09 -20.82 -35.98
C TYR A 96 5.92 -20.83 -34.44
N ALA A 97 6.90 -21.37 -33.71
CA ALA A 97 6.85 -21.41 -32.26
C ALA A 97 6.99 -20.02 -31.60
N TRP A 98 7.69 -19.09 -32.25
CA TRP A 98 7.78 -17.70 -31.77
C TRP A 98 6.41 -17.01 -31.76
N GLY A 99 5.59 -17.24 -32.80
CA GLY A 99 4.23 -16.72 -32.87
C GLY A 99 3.36 -17.19 -31.70
N HIS A 100 3.47 -18.47 -31.31
CA HIS A 100 2.78 -19.01 -30.13
C HIS A 100 3.30 -18.40 -28.83
N TYR A 101 4.62 -18.36 -28.65
CA TYR A 101 5.24 -17.73 -27.48
C TYR A 101 4.77 -16.29 -27.29
N ARG A 102 4.81 -15.47 -28.35
CA ARG A 102 4.33 -14.07 -28.35
C ARG A 102 2.86 -13.98 -27.95
N THR A 103 2.01 -14.82 -28.53
CA THR A 103 0.57 -14.81 -28.27
C THR A 103 0.28 -15.22 -26.82
N THR A 104 0.95 -16.27 -26.33
CA THR A 104 0.83 -16.72 -24.93
C THR A 104 1.29 -15.63 -23.97
N MET A 105 2.44 -15.01 -24.19
CA MET A 105 2.95 -13.90 -23.37
C MET A 105 1.96 -12.74 -23.31
N LEU A 106 1.47 -12.29 -24.47
CA LEU A 106 0.50 -11.18 -24.53
C LEU A 106 -0.82 -11.53 -23.86
N ALA A 107 -1.36 -12.74 -24.09
CA ALA A 107 -2.59 -13.20 -23.47
C ALA A 107 -2.47 -13.27 -21.94
N THR A 108 -1.36 -13.81 -21.43
CA THR A 108 -1.07 -13.86 -19.99
C THR A 108 -0.95 -12.45 -19.41
N THR A 109 -0.22 -11.55 -20.06
CA THR A 109 -0.09 -10.15 -19.63
C THR A 109 -1.42 -9.40 -19.62
N LEU A 110 -2.29 -9.64 -20.60
CA LEU A 110 -3.65 -9.08 -20.62
C LEU A 110 -4.51 -9.64 -19.48
N ALA A 111 -4.44 -10.95 -19.21
CA ALA A 111 -5.15 -11.57 -18.10
C ALA A 111 -4.70 -11.00 -16.73
N ILE A 112 -3.39 -10.85 -16.52
CA ILE A 112 -2.82 -10.23 -15.33
C ILE A 112 -3.24 -8.76 -15.21
N SER A 113 -3.26 -8.03 -16.32
CA SER A 113 -3.69 -6.64 -16.36
C SER A 113 -5.17 -6.50 -16.00
N ALA A 114 -6.03 -7.38 -16.53
CA ALA A 114 -7.44 -7.43 -16.19
C ALA A 114 -7.66 -7.75 -14.71
N ALA A 115 -6.88 -8.70 -14.15
CA ALA A 115 -6.92 -9.00 -12.72
C ALA A 115 -6.53 -7.77 -11.87
N SER A 116 -5.48 -7.04 -12.26
CA SER A 116 -5.05 -5.82 -11.57
C SER A 116 -6.11 -4.72 -11.60
N ILE A 117 -6.74 -4.49 -12.76
CA ILE A 117 -7.84 -3.54 -12.91
C ILE A 117 -9.02 -3.96 -12.02
N TYR A 118 -9.36 -5.24 -12.03
CA TYR A 118 -10.43 -5.78 -11.19
C TYR A 118 -10.13 -5.58 -9.70
N THR A 119 -8.89 -5.80 -9.24
CA THR A 119 -8.48 -5.53 -7.85
C THR A 119 -8.66 -4.05 -7.49
N GLY A 120 -8.24 -3.13 -8.37
CA GLY A 120 -8.42 -1.70 -8.16
C GLY A 120 -9.90 -1.29 -8.13
N TYR A 121 -10.71 -1.84 -9.02
CA TYR A 121 -12.17 -1.63 -9.03
C TYR A 121 -12.84 -2.20 -7.77
N TRP A 122 -12.40 -3.37 -7.30
CA TRP A 122 -12.90 -4.00 -6.09
C TRP A 122 -12.58 -3.15 -4.86
N LEU A 123 -11.37 -2.59 -4.76
CA LEU A 123 -11.00 -1.64 -3.70
C LEU A 123 -11.95 -0.44 -3.62
N ILE A 124 -12.44 0.06 -4.75
CA ILE A 124 -13.36 1.21 -4.79
C ILE A 124 -14.77 0.81 -4.33
N THR A 125 -15.24 -0.37 -4.74
CA THR A 125 -16.64 -0.76 -4.64
C THR A 125 -16.99 -1.53 -3.36
N LYS A 126 -16.08 -2.37 -2.83
CA LYS A 126 -16.35 -3.15 -1.62
C LYS A 126 -15.50 -2.63 -0.46
N ARG A 127 -16.18 -2.00 0.51
CA ARG A 127 -15.53 -1.37 1.68
C ARG A 127 -15.57 -2.26 2.93
N SER A 128 -15.25 -3.54 2.78
CA SER A 128 -15.21 -4.48 3.90
C SER A 128 -13.78 -4.85 4.30
N LYS A 129 -13.58 -5.21 5.57
CA LYS A 129 -12.27 -5.70 6.06
C LYS A 129 -11.79 -6.94 5.32
N LYS A 130 -12.71 -7.88 5.10
CA LYS A 130 -12.44 -9.11 4.32
C LYS A 130 -11.94 -8.79 2.91
N SER A 131 -12.44 -7.71 2.30
CA SER A 131 -11.98 -7.27 0.99
C SER A 131 -10.49 -6.93 1.00
N ILE A 132 -9.98 -6.29 2.06
CA ILE A 132 -8.56 -5.94 2.17
C ILE A 132 -7.69 -7.19 2.24
N GLU A 133 -8.10 -8.19 3.02
CA GLU A 133 -7.37 -9.47 3.16
C GLU A 133 -7.29 -10.17 1.79
N THR A 134 -8.43 -10.31 1.10
CA THR A 134 -8.49 -10.89 -0.24
C THR A 134 -7.68 -10.10 -1.27
N ILE A 135 -7.74 -8.77 -1.24
CA ILE A 135 -6.95 -7.92 -2.15
C ILE A 135 -5.46 -8.06 -1.88
N SER A 136 -5.04 -8.16 -0.62
CA SER A 136 -3.65 -8.43 -0.27
C SER A 136 -3.17 -9.73 -0.88
N GLU A 137 -3.94 -10.82 -0.77
CA GLU A 137 -3.62 -12.11 -1.41
C GLU A 137 -3.53 -11.98 -2.95
N ILE A 138 -4.48 -11.27 -3.57
CA ILE A 138 -4.46 -11.05 -5.02
C ILE A 138 -3.21 -10.26 -5.45
N ILE A 139 -2.75 -9.28 -4.68
CA ILE A 139 -1.50 -8.54 -4.96
C ILE A 139 -0.30 -9.49 -4.98
N TRP A 140 -0.23 -10.48 -4.07
CA TRP A 140 0.84 -11.49 -4.11
C TRP A 140 0.77 -12.39 -5.34
N VAL A 141 -0.43 -12.82 -5.72
CA VAL A 141 -0.65 -13.63 -6.93
C VAL A 141 -0.28 -12.84 -8.18
N ILE A 142 -0.70 -11.58 -8.28
CA ILE A 142 -0.35 -10.70 -9.40
C ILE A 142 1.15 -10.39 -9.42
N GLY A 143 1.79 -10.16 -8.27
CA GLY A 143 3.21 -9.83 -8.20
C GLY A 143 4.13 -11.03 -8.45
N ILE A 144 4.10 -12.02 -7.56
CA ILE A 144 4.98 -13.20 -7.65
C ILE A 144 4.47 -14.16 -8.71
N GLY A 145 3.17 -14.46 -8.69
CA GLY A 145 2.58 -15.46 -9.60
C GLY A 145 2.80 -15.07 -11.05
N ALA A 146 2.57 -13.80 -11.41
CA ALA A 146 2.90 -13.31 -12.75
C ALA A 146 4.38 -13.48 -13.11
N ALA A 147 5.29 -13.12 -12.20
CA ALA A 147 6.73 -13.22 -12.44
C ALA A 147 7.15 -14.68 -12.69
N ILE A 148 6.63 -15.63 -11.90
CA ILE A 148 6.88 -17.07 -12.10
C ILE A 148 6.30 -17.54 -13.43
N VAL A 149 5.05 -17.21 -13.75
CA VAL A 149 4.42 -17.66 -15.00
C VAL A 149 5.19 -17.14 -16.21
N THR A 150 5.48 -15.84 -16.24
CA THR A 150 6.08 -15.18 -17.41
C THR A 150 7.57 -15.43 -17.58
N ASN A 151 8.33 -15.53 -16.48
CA ASN A 151 9.79 -15.66 -16.55
C ASN A 151 10.29 -17.10 -16.32
N VAL A 152 9.43 -18.01 -15.85
CA VAL A 152 9.81 -19.40 -15.58
C VAL A 152 8.94 -20.37 -16.38
N LEU A 153 7.62 -20.37 -16.16
CA LEU A 153 6.76 -21.41 -16.73
C LEU A 153 6.62 -21.33 -18.24
N ILE A 154 6.38 -20.13 -18.80
CA ILE A 154 6.27 -19.94 -20.25
C ILE A 154 7.60 -20.31 -20.92
N PRO A 155 8.78 -19.78 -20.53
CA PRO A 155 10.05 -20.19 -21.12
C PRO A 155 10.34 -21.70 -21.00
N LEU A 156 9.97 -22.34 -19.88
CA LEU A 156 10.12 -23.79 -19.72
C LEU A 156 9.21 -24.58 -20.65
N PHE A 157 8.00 -24.10 -20.91
CA PHE A 157 7.07 -24.75 -21.83
C PHE A 157 7.56 -24.68 -23.29
N PHE A 158 8.20 -23.58 -23.68
CA PHE A 158 8.79 -23.37 -25.01
C PHE A 158 10.29 -23.70 -25.06
N ARG A 159 10.81 -24.40 -24.04
CA ARG A 159 12.25 -24.61 -23.83
C ARG A 159 12.93 -25.20 -25.06
N ASP A 160 12.37 -26.28 -25.60
CA ASP A 160 12.98 -27.04 -26.70
C ASP A 160 13.05 -26.24 -28.01
N GLN A 161 12.34 -25.12 -28.10
CA GLN A 161 12.23 -24.27 -29.28
C GLN A 161 13.02 -22.96 -29.15
N LEU A 162 13.30 -22.50 -27.92
CA LEU A 162 13.87 -21.15 -27.66
C LEU A 162 15.19 -21.16 -26.87
N PHE A 163 15.68 -22.33 -26.42
CA PHE A 163 16.87 -22.44 -25.54
C PHE A 163 18.16 -21.83 -26.11
N MET A 164 18.30 -21.72 -27.44
CA MET A 164 19.49 -21.12 -28.06
C MET A 164 19.55 -19.59 -27.93
N TRP A 165 18.42 -18.93 -27.69
CA TRP A 165 18.32 -17.47 -27.75
C TRP A 165 18.15 -16.81 -26.38
N ALA A 166 17.71 -17.58 -25.38
CA ALA A 166 17.66 -17.17 -23.99
C ALA A 166 19.01 -17.47 -23.31
N GLY A 167 20.01 -16.61 -23.53
CA GLY A 167 21.21 -16.56 -22.68
C GLY A 167 20.83 -16.37 -21.19
N PRO A 168 21.79 -16.45 -20.24
CA PRO A 168 21.48 -16.52 -18.82
C PRO A 168 20.87 -15.20 -18.30
N THR A 169 19.55 -15.08 -18.40
CA THR A 169 18.71 -13.97 -17.93
C THR A 169 18.46 -14.02 -16.43
N GLY A 170 19.27 -14.77 -15.68
CA GLY A 170 19.13 -14.93 -14.23
C GLY A 170 19.05 -13.60 -13.50
N GLY A 171 19.80 -12.58 -13.93
CA GLY A 171 19.74 -11.23 -13.36
C GLY A 171 18.37 -10.54 -13.56
N ALA A 172 17.77 -10.66 -14.74
CA ALA A 172 16.46 -10.07 -15.04
C ALA A 172 15.34 -10.77 -14.25
N LEU A 173 15.42 -12.10 -14.15
CA LEU A 173 14.49 -12.88 -13.31
C LEU A 173 14.60 -12.47 -11.84
N ILE A 174 15.81 -12.45 -11.27
CA ILE A 174 16.04 -12.07 -9.87
C ILE A 174 15.56 -10.64 -9.62
N GLY A 175 15.87 -9.71 -10.52
CA GLY A 175 15.42 -8.31 -10.44
C GLY A 175 13.89 -8.20 -10.44
N SER A 176 13.21 -8.92 -11.33
CA SER A 176 11.74 -8.93 -11.40
C SER A 176 11.11 -9.53 -10.14
N LEU A 177 11.65 -10.64 -9.62
CA LEU A 177 11.15 -11.29 -8.41
C LEU A 177 11.33 -10.40 -7.18
N LEU A 178 12.52 -9.80 -7.01
CA LEU A 178 12.76 -8.87 -5.91
C LEU A 178 11.87 -7.63 -6.00
N GLY A 179 11.69 -7.07 -7.20
CA GLY A 179 10.78 -5.96 -7.44
C GLY A 179 9.33 -6.30 -7.05
N SER A 180 8.83 -7.45 -7.52
CA SER A 180 7.49 -7.95 -7.17
C SER A 180 7.34 -8.22 -5.68
N LEU A 181 8.35 -8.80 -5.03
CA LEU A 181 8.35 -9.07 -3.59
C LEU A 181 8.25 -7.78 -2.78
N LEU A 182 9.09 -6.79 -3.10
CA LEU A 182 9.08 -5.50 -2.41
C LEU A 182 7.76 -4.76 -2.63
N PHE A 183 7.27 -4.75 -3.87
CA PHE A 183 5.99 -4.13 -4.20
C PHE A 183 4.84 -4.76 -3.39
N SER A 184 4.70 -6.09 -3.44
CA SER A 184 3.66 -6.81 -2.71
C SER A 184 3.80 -6.62 -1.21
N TRP A 185 5.01 -6.68 -0.67
CA TRP A 185 5.25 -6.50 0.76
C TRP A 185 4.88 -5.10 1.26
N VAL A 186 5.31 -4.04 0.55
CA VAL A 186 5.00 -2.65 0.90
C VAL A 186 3.49 -2.43 0.91
N TRP A 187 2.79 -2.86 -0.15
CA TRP A 187 1.36 -2.61 -0.27
C TRP A 187 0.52 -3.49 0.64
N SER A 188 0.85 -4.77 0.82
CA SER A 188 0.19 -5.64 1.82
C SER A 188 0.36 -5.10 3.24
N THR A 189 1.56 -4.62 3.60
CA THR A 189 1.81 -4.01 4.91
C THR A 189 1.04 -2.71 5.07
N TYR A 190 1.02 -1.87 4.03
CA TYR A 190 0.25 -0.62 4.04
C TYR A 190 -1.24 -0.88 4.22
N LEU A 191 -1.82 -1.79 3.44
CA LEU A 191 -3.24 -2.12 3.49
C LEU A 191 -3.67 -2.71 4.84
N SER A 192 -2.84 -3.57 5.43
CA SER A 192 -3.15 -4.23 6.71
C SER A 192 -2.95 -3.32 7.93
N LYS A 193 -1.89 -2.48 7.94
CA LYS A 193 -1.51 -1.72 9.14
C LYS A 193 -1.99 -0.27 9.15
N SER A 194 -2.34 0.32 8.01
CA SER A 194 -2.73 1.73 7.93
C SER A 194 -4.05 2.00 8.66
N ILE A 195 -4.02 2.87 9.68
CA ILE A 195 -5.22 3.32 10.42
C ILE A 195 -6.25 3.91 9.46
N ARG A 196 -5.82 4.70 8.46
CA ARG A 196 -6.71 5.33 7.48
C ARG A 196 -7.45 4.29 6.63
N VAL A 197 -6.75 3.24 6.21
CA VAL A 197 -7.37 2.13 5.47
C VAL A 197 -8.37 1.43 6.39
N ARG A 198 -7.99 1.07 7.61
CA ARG A 198 -8.90 0.42 8.56
C ARG A 198 -10.16 1.24 8.88
N ASN A 199 -10.05 2.57 8.95
CA ASN A 199 -11.21 3.46 9.17
C ASN A 199 -12.09 3.61 7.92
N THR A 200 -11.54 3.37 6.72
CA THR A 200 -12.29 3.39 5.45
C THR A 200 -13.06 2.08 5.21
N TYR A 201 -12.51 0.96 5.69
CA TYR A 201 -13.06 -0.39 5.51
C TYR A 201 -13.44 -0.97 6.89
N THR A 202 -14.45 -0.39 7.53
CA THR A 202 -14.83 -0.76 8.91
C THR A 202 -15.82 -1.91 8.99
N ASP A 203 -16.56 -2.14 7.91
CA ASP A 203 -17.66 -3.12 7.81
C ASP A 203 -17.12 -4.56 7.66
#